data_AF-A0A7J4IY25-F1
#
_entry.id   AF-A0A7J4IY25-F1
#
_cell.length_a   1.000
_cell.length_b   1.000
_cell.length_c   1.000
_cell.angle_alpha   90.00
_cell.angle_beta   90.00
_cell.angle_gamma   90.00
#
_symmetry.space_group_name_H-M   'P 1'
#
loop_
_entity.id
_entity.type
_entity.pdbx_description
1 polymer ?
#
loop_
_entity_poly.entity_id
_entity_poly.type
_entity_poly.pdbx_seq_one_letter_code
_entity_poly.pdbx_strand_id
1 'polypeptide(L)' 'MNLPIFSFFVLALFVFSVALSGCLSGPGNIAECESKERIWQRDECYYSNAIAQSRLGYCTQIISDVNRNKCINAVSG' A
#
# COMPACT_ATOMS: atom_id res chain seq x y z
N MET A 1 -22.00 23.46 -30.84
CA MET A 1 -22.32 22.53 -29.74
C MET A 1 -21.15 21.56 -29.58
N ASN A 2 -20.86 21.19 -28.33
CA ASN A 2 -19.84 20.24 -27.88
C ASN A 2 -18.40 20.73 -27.87
N LEU A 3 -17.91 21.15 -26.69
CA LEU A 3 -16.61 20.68 -26.17
C LEU A 3 -16.39 21.01 -24.65
N PRO A 4 -17.15 20.44 -23.70
CA PRO A 4 -16.67 20.35 -22.31
C PRO A 4 -16.33 18.91 -21.87
N ILE A 5 -16.72 17.89 -22.65
CA ILE A 5 -16.61 16.48 -22.26
C ILE A 5 -15.17 15.98 -22.29
N PHE A 6 -14.36 16.43 -23.25
CA PHE A 6 -12.96 16.00 -23.40
C PHE A 6 -12.08 16.39 -22.20
N SER A 7 -12.35 17.54 -21.58
CA SER A 7 -11.52 18.04 -20.46
C SER A 7 -11.77 17.26 -19.16
N PHE A 8 -13.04 16.92 -18.89
CA PHE A 8 -13.40 16.08 -17.73
C PHE A 8 -12.87 14.65 -17.85
N PHE A 9 -12.86 14.09 -19.06
CA PHE A 9 -12.37 12.74 -19.30
C PHE A 9 -10.86 12.61 -19.04
N VAL A 10 -10.09 13.63 -19.43
CA VAL A 10 -8.64 13.65 -19.22
C VAL A 10 -8.29 13.83 -17.74
N LEU A 11 -9.00 14.69 -17.01
CA LEU A 11 -8.84 14.86 -15.56
C LEU A 11 -9.22 13.59 -14.79
N ALA A 12 -10.32 12.93 -15.18
CA ALA A 12 -10.73 11.67 -14.56
C ALA A 12 -9.68 10.57 -14.77
N LEU A 13 -9.10 10.46 -15.98
CA LEU A 13 -8.01 9.51 -16.26
C LEU A 13 -6.73 9.81 -15.48
N PHE A 14 -6.40 11.10 -15.26
CA PHE A 14 -5.24 11.51 -14.47
C PHE A 14 -5.42 11.20 -12.97
N VAL A 15 -6.63 11.35 -12.44
CA VAL A 15 -6.96 10.91 -11.07
C VAL A 15 -6.95 9.38 -10.98
N PHE A 16 -7.42 8.69 -12.03
CA PHE A 16 -7.43 7.23 -12.08
C PHE A 16 -6.01 6.63 -12.12
N SER A 17 -5.06 7.28 -12.82
CA SER A 17 -3.66 6.82 -12.87
C SER A 17 -2.90 7.05 -11.55
N VAL A 18 -3.23 8.12 -10.80
CA VAL A 18 -2.71 8.33 -9.43
C VAL A 18 -3.33 7.33 -8.45
N ALA A 19 -4.61 6.96 -8.63
CA ALA A 19 -5.25 5.93 -7.83
C ALA A 19 -4.73 4.50 -8.16
N LEU A 20 -4.38 4.22 -9.41
CA LEU A 20 -3.82 2.93 -9.83
C LEU A 20 -2.38 2.70 -9.37
N SER A 21 -1.64 3.76 -9.04
CA SER A 21 -0.27 3.61 -8.51
C SER A 21 -0.24 3.16 -7.04
N GLY A 22 -1.41 3.05 -6.38
CA GLY A 22 -1.54 2.60 -4.99
C GLY A 22 -1.96 1.14 -4.78
N CYS A 23 -2.35 0.40 -5.83
CA CYS A 23 -2.94 -0.95 -5.67
C CYS A 23 -2.25 -2.08 -6.45
N LEU A 24 -1.10 -1.83 -7.10
CA LEU A 24 -0.42 -2.84 -7.92
C LEU A 24 1.00 -3.19 -7.45
N SER A 25 1.28 -3.10 -6.14
CA SER A 25 2.40 -3.86 -5.60
C SER A 25 1.95 -5.31 -5.49
N GLY A 26 2.52 -6.21 -6.29
CA GLY A 26 2.54 -7.63 -5.97
C GLY A 26 3.18 -7.85 -4.59
N PRO A 27 3.47 -9.09 -4.17
CA PRO A 27 4.19 -9.32 -2.93
C PRO A 27 5.53 -8.55 -2.96
N GLY A 28 5.55 -7.39 -2.31
CA GLY A 28 6.70 -6.52 -2.16
C GLY A 28 7.68 -7.19 -1.20
N ASN A 29 8.95 -7.17 -1.56
CA ASN A 29 10.01 -7.62 -0.67
C ASN A 29 10.24 -6.58 0.43
N ILE A 30 10.81 -7.00 1.56
CA ILE A 30 11.14 -6.10 2.69
C ILE A 30 11.89 -4.84 2.24
N ALA A 31 12.80 -4.98 1.26
CA ALA A 31 13.56 -3.89 0.69
C ALA A 31 12.71 -2.77 0.05
N GLU A 32 11.54 -3.09 -0.50
CA GLU A 32 10.63 -2.08 -1.07
C GLU A 32 10.02 -1.21 0.04
N CYS A 33 9.67 -1.80 1.17
CA CYS A 33 9.17 -1.07 2.32
C CYS A 33 10.26 -0.20 2.96
N GLU A 34 11.50 -0.70 3.04
CA GLU A 34 12.64 0.10 3.54
C GLU A 34 12.93 1.34 2.70
N SER A 35 12.58 1.35 1.41
CA SER A 35 12.71 2.54 0.56
C SER A 35 11.77 3.69 0.95
N LYS A 36 10.76 3.44 1.80
CA LYS A 36 9.84 4.49 2.25
C LYS A 36 10.49 5.39 3.29
N GLU A 37 10.53 6.67 2.98
CA GLU A 37 11.12 7.71 3.84
C GLU A 37 10.36 7.87 5.16
N ARG A 38 9.02 7.75 5.13
CA ARG A 38 8.18 7.93 6.32
C ARG A 38 7.88 6.60 7.00
N ILE A 39 8.03 6.57 8.32
CA ILE A 39 7.78 5.39 9.16
C ILE A 39 6.38 4.83 8.94
N TRP A 40 5.35 5.69 8.93
CA TRP A 40 3.98 5.21 8.74
C TRP A 40 3.75 4.56 7.37
N GLN A 41 4.40 5.04 6.31
CA GLN A 41 4.35 4.43 4.98
C GLN A 41 5.07 3.08 4.94
N ARG A 42 6.17 2.97 5.69
CA ARG A 42 6.94 1.73 5.84
C ARG A 42 6.15 0.68 6.60
N ASP A 43 5.58 1.06 7.74
CA ASP A 43 4.75 0.18 8.57
C ASP A 43 3.51 -0.31 7.81
N GLU A 44 2.84 0.56 7.05
CA GLU A 44 1.71 0.20 6.19
C GLU A 44 2.12 -0.76 5.07
N CYS A 45 3.29 -0.52 4.45
CA CYS A 45 3.85 -1.42 3.45
C CYS A 45 4.12 -2.81 4.03
N TYR A 46 4.69 -2.89 5.24
CA TYR A 46 4.92 -4.15 5.93
C TYR A 46 3.62 -4.87 6.27
N TYR A 47 2.63 -4.13 6.78
CA TYR A 47 1.32 -4.67 7.09
C TYR A 47 0.65 -5.30 5.86
N SER A 48 0.60 -4.56 4.75
CA SER A 48 -0.03 -5.04 3.50
C SER A 48 0.67 -6.29 2.96
N ASN A 49 2.01 -6.30 2.95
CA ASN A 49 2.79 -7.45 2.50
C ASN A 49 2.65 -8.67 3.39
N ALA A 50 2.56 -8.46 4.71
CA ALA A 50 2.33 -9.55 5.65
C ALA A 50 1.02 -10.28 5.37
N ILE A 51 -0.06 -9.54 5.11
CA ILE A 51 -1.38 -10.10 4.79
C ILE A 51 -1.36 -10.78 3.42
N ALA A 52 -0.90 -10.06 2.38
CA ALA A 52 -0.88 -10.56 1.02
C ALA A 52 -0.06 -11.85 0.86
N GLN A 53 1.02 -11.99 1.64
CA GLN A 53 1.90 -13.15 1.60
C GLN A 53 1.65 -14.15 2.72
N SER A 54 0.74 -13.84 3.66
CA SER A 54 0.53 -14.61 4.90
C SER A 54 1.84 -14.91 5.63
N ARG A 55 2.72 -13.89 5.76
CA ARG A 55 4.07 -14.02 6.31
C ARG A 55 4.28 -13.10 7.51
N LEU A 56 4.41 -13.71 8.68
CA LEU A 56 4.66 -12.99 9.94
C LEU A 56 5.97 -12.20 9.97
N GLY A 57 6.97 -12.61 9.17
CA GLY A 57 8.26 -11.92 9.10
C GLY A 57 8.17 -10.47 8.61
N TYR A 58 7.09 -10.07 7.94
CA TYR A 58 6.83 -8.66 7.62
C TYR A 58 6.27 -7.90 8.83
N CYS A 59 5.38 -8.51 9.61
CA CYS A 59 4.83 -7.88 10.82
C CYS A 59 5.92 -7.53 11.83
N THR A 60 6.99 -8.33 11.92
CA THR A 60 8.10 -8.06 12.84
C THR A 60 8.90 -6.81 12.49
N GLN A 61 8.79 -6.30 11.25
CA GLN A 61 9.45 -5.07 10.82
C GLN A 61 8.66 -3.80 11.18
N ILE A 62 7.39 -3.94 11.58
CA ILE A 62 6.54 -2.81 11.98
C ILE A 62 7.01 -2.27 13.32
N ILE A 63 7.31 -0.97 13.34
CA ILE A 63 7.81 -0.27 14.55
C ILE A 63 6.69 -0.09 15.57
N SER A 64 5.50 0.33 15.12
CA SER A 64 4.35 0.54 16.00
C SER A 64 3.84 -0.80 16.57
N ASP A 65 3.92 -0.97 17.89
CA ASP A 65 3.45 -2.19 18.57
C ASP A 65 1.97 -2.49 18.31
N VAL A 66 1.13 -1.44 18.27
CA VAL A 66 -0.31 -1.57 17.98
C VAL A 66 -0.51 -2.12 16.58
N ASN A 67 0.22 -1.61 15.59
CA ASN A 67 0.10 -2.07 14.20
C ASN A 67 0.74 -3.45 14.01
N ARG A 68 1.85 -3.74 14.71
CA ARG A 68 2.50 -5.04 14.71
C ARG A 68 1.57 -6.13 15.25
N ASN A 69 0.93 -5.89 16.39
CA ASN A 69 0.02 -6.86 16.99
C ASN A 69 -1.22 -7.07 16.11
N LYS A 70 -1.77 -6.00 15.53
CA LYS A 70 -2.85 -6.11 14.53
C LYS A 70 -2.43 -6.96 13.33
N CYS A 71 -1.23 -6.73 12.81
CA CYS A 71 -0.67 -7.48 11.69
C CYS A 71 -0.56 -8.98 12.03
N ILE A 72 0.04 -9.31 13.18
CA ILE A 72 0.22 -10.70 13.63
C ILE A 72 -1.13 -11.41 13.73
N ASN A 73 -2.12 -10.74 14.33
CA ASN A 73 -3.48 -11.28 14.44
C ASN A 73 -4.15 -11.48 13.08
N ALA A 74 -3.95 -10.57 12.13
CA ALA A 74 -4.52 -10.69 10.78
C ALA A 74 -3.88 -11.80 9.93
N VAL A 75 -2.62 -12.15 10.20
CA VAL A 75 -1.89 -13.20 9.47
C VAL A 75 -2.03 -14.58 10.13
N SER A 76 -2.20 -14.62 11.46
CA SER A 76 -2.26 -15.87 12.24
C SER A 76 -3.68 -16.34 12.58
N GLY A 77 -4.69 -15.50 12.34
CA GLY A 77 -6.10 -15.79 12.56
C GLY A 77 -6.78 -16.27 11.29
#